data_AF-A0A0P0L6U8-F1
#
_entry.id   AF-A0A0P0L6U8-F1
#
_cell.length_a   1.000
_cell.length_b   1.000
_cell.length_c   1.000
_cell.angle_alpha   90.00
_cell.angle_beta   90.00
_cell.angle_gamma   90.00
#
_symmetry.space_group_name_H-M   'P 1'
#
loop_
_entity.id
_entity.type
_entity.pdbx_description
1 polymer ?
#
loop_
_entity_poly.entity_id
_entity_poly.type
_entity_poly.pdbx_seq_one_letter_code
_entity_poly.pdbx_strand_id
1 'polypeptide(L)'
;MRTHTIDNTTIEYPDQIGFCFNPVIINILGGNYQSVTATVTDTTTATSDRENRATFGGSCFFDLSFYTQSYFDEYREVDYKSTHAEDSKLGRLFSIELDMYNESGTLENSFQFNVFILWGASKVGEQYNGSRVLTWFKNYPFSVGLYSATSGNVKVTIDGSESSPIALSGQNAWNIILAGIDASDRVEFYLPGSNTAASVFDHTFDFTFRGLLNMATKITCKVDNSDCGIYLRWINRHGMWCYWLFMQGDETSQVSNDGEFIRNNMQDYSYKNGYHGGSGRKQRKMEETTLPVCAPLIDSITYDFLYQMATSPVVDMFMGYDDNGNARWMAVNVSVGNFVKQRVSLQDFEANIILPETNVQSL
;
A
#
# COMPACT_ATOMS: atom_id res chain seq x y z
N MET A 1 -10.54 -12.74 15.75
CA MET A 1 -10.55 -14.06 15.11
C MET A 1 -11.89 -14.71 15.38
N ARG A 2 -12.44 -15.40 14.38
CA ARG A 2 -13.72 -16.12 14.50
C ARG A 2 -13.45 -17.59 14.81
N THR A 3 -14.42 -18.24 15.44
CA THR A 3 -14.34 -19.67 15.74
C THR A 3 -15.55 -20.37 15.15
N HIS A 4 -15.32 -21.56 14.58
CA HIS A 4 -16.35 -22.45 14.10
C HIS A 4 -16.04 -23.87 14.58
N THR A 5 -17.04 -24.58 15.07
CA THR A 5 -16.87 -25.96 15.55
C THR A 5 -17.63 -26.90 14.64
N ILE A 6 -16.95 -27.92 14.15
CA ILE A 6 -17.53 -29.01 13.37
C ILE A 6 -17.12 -30.31 14.04
N ASP A 7 -18.10 -31.08 14.51
CA ASP A 7 -17.89 -32.27 15.34
C ASP A 7 -17.00 -31.97 16.56
N ASN A 8 -15.82 -32.61 16.64
CA ASN A 8 -14.80 -32.39 17.69
C ASN A 8 -13.64 -31.51 17.20
N THR A 9 -13.81 -30.84 16.06
CA THR A 9 -12.79 -29.96 15.45
C THR A 9 -13.19 -28.51 15.63
N THR A 10 -12.24 -27.71 16.12
CA THR A 10 -12.37 -26.27 16.27
C THR A 10 -11.52 -25.58 15.21
N ILE A 11 -12.15 -24.75 14.39
CA ILE A 11 -11.51 -23.95 13.36
C ILE A 11 -11.49 -22.50 13.85
N GLU A 12 -10.30 -21.96 14.06
CA GLU A 12 -10.09 -20.54 14.29
C GLU A 12 -9.62 -19.90 12.99
N TYR A 13 -10.26 -18.81 12.59
CA TYR A 13 -10.06 -18.24 11.26
C TYR A 13 -10.21 -16.71 11.27
N PRO A 14 -9.65 -16.03 10.25
CA PRO A 14 -9.71 -14.58 10.12
C PRO A 14 -11.14 -14.03 10.25
N ASP A 15 -11.26 -12.83 10.82
CA ASP A 15 -12.48 -12.02 10.70
C ASP A 15 -12.71 -11.59 9.23
N GLN A 16 -13.76 -10.79 9.01
CA GLN A 16 -14.18 -10.39 7.68
C GLN A 16 -13.19 -9.46 6.96
N ILE A 17 -12.29 -8.78 7.69
CA ILE A 17 -11.30 -7.87 7.12
C ILE A 17 -9.91 -8.19 7.68
N GLY A 18 -8.91 -8.22 6.80
CA GLY A 18 -7.50 -8.40 7.13
C GLY A 18 -6.56 -7.56 6.27
N PHE A 19 -5.27 -7.70 6.52
CA PHE A 19 -4.19 -6.97 5.86
C PHE A 19 -3.16 -7.99 5.36
N CYS A 20 -2.73 -7.89 4.10
CA CYS A 20 -1.91 -8.94 3.49
C CYS A 20 -0.51 -9.07 4.11
N PHE A 21 0.03 -7.98 4.69
CA PHE A 21 1.33 -8.00 5.39
C PHE A 21 1.20 -8.28 6.90
N ASN A 22 -0.02 -8.50 7.40
CA ASN A 22 -0.26 -9.12 8.69
C ASN A 22 -0.45 -10.64 8.49
N PRO A 23 -0.19 -11.47 9.51
CA PRO A 23 -0.46 -12.90 9.41
C PRO A 23 -1.94 -13.20 9.14
N VAL A 24 -2.22 -14.08 8.17
CA VAL A 24 -3.59 -14.53 7.85
C VAL A 24 -3.71 -15.98 8.30
N ILE A 25 -3.90 -16.16 9.61
CA ILE A 25 -3.75 -17.46 10.27
C ILE A 25 -5.09 -18.20 10.31
N ILE A 26 -5.03 -19.50 10.01
CA ILE A 26 -6.11 -20.45 10.28
C ILE A 26 -5.55 -21.56 11.16
N ASN A 27 -6.21 -21.82 12.29
CA ASN A 27 -5.91 -22.93 13.17
C ASN A 27 -7.03 -23.96 13.08
N ILE A 28 -6.66 -25.22 12.95
CA ILE A 28 -7.57 -26.37 13.01
C ILE A 28 -7.11 -27.22 14.19
N LEU A 29 -7.97 -27.34 15.19
CA LEU A 29 -7.65 -27.91 16.49
C LEU A 29 -8.63 -29.03 16.83
N GLY A 30 -8.12 -30.24 17.06
CA GLY A 30 -8.94 -31.43 17.29
C GLY A 30 -9.34 -32.13 15.99
N GLY A 31 -10.13 -33.20 16.15
CA GLY A 31 -10.53 -34.07 15.04
C GLY A 31 -9.50 -35.16 14.70
N ASN A 32 -9.96 -36.16 13.93
CA ASN A 32 -9.15 -37.30 13.46
C ASN A 32 -8.95 -37.26 11.94
N TYR A 33 -8.76 -36.06 11.38
CA TYR A 33 -8.43 -35.92 9.96
C TYR A 33 -6.95 -36.21 9.73
N GLN A 34 -6.61 -36.80 8.59
CA GLN A 34 -5.23 -37.11 8.20
C GLN A 34 -4.54 -35.93 7.50
N SER A 35 -5.31 -35.16 6.71
CA SER A 35 -4.81 -33.97 6.03
C SER A 35 -5.91 -32.94 5.83
N VAL A 36 -5.50 -31.69 5.64
CA VAL A 36 -6.39 -30.58 5.28
C VAL A 36 -5.83 -29.89 4.05
N THR A 37 -6.69 -29.57 3.09
CA THR A 37 -6.37 -28.72 1.95
C THR A 37 -7.02 -27.35 2.14
N ALA A 38 -6.22 -26.30 2.12
CA ALA A 38 -6.70 -24.93 2.03
C ALA A 38 -6.66 -24.48 0.57
N THR A 39 -7.80 -24.04 0.04
CA THR A 39 -7.93 -23.40 -1.27
C THR A 39 -8.20 -21.92 -1.07
N VAL A 40 -7.33 -21.07 -1.60
CA VAL A 40 -7.46 -19.60 -1.55
C VAL A 40 -7.84 -19.11 -2.94
N THR A 41 -9.01 -18.51 -3.07
CA THR A 41 -9.53 -18.01 -4.36
C THR A 41 -9.69 -16.50 -4.32
N ASP A 42 -9.05 -15.78 -5.24
CA ASP A 42 -9.36 -14.38 -5.50
C ASP A 42 -10.68 -14.30 -6.28
N THR A 43 -11.70 -13.70 -5.67
CA THR A 43 -13.04 -13.63 -6.29
C THR A 43 -13.08 -12.71 -7.51
N THR A 44 -12.14 -11.77 -7.63
CA THR A 44 -12.08 -10.82 -8.75
C THR A 44 -11.55 -11.49 -10.01
N THR A 45 -10.48 -12.27 -9.89
CA THR A 45 -9.82 -12.93 -11.03
C THR A 45 -10.28 -14.39 -11.22
N ALA A 46 -11.01 -14.95 -10.25
CA ALA A 46 -11.41 -16.36 -10.19
C ALA A 46 -10.23 -17.34 -10.25
N THR A 47 -9.05 -16.89 -9.82
CA THR A 47 -7.84 -17.71 -9.73
C THR A 47 -7.70 -18.27 -8.31
N SER A 48 -7.14 -19.47 -8.21
CA SER A 48 -7.04 -20.17 -6.93
C SER A 48 -5.71 -20.87 -6.73
N ASP A 49 -5.15 -20.77 -5.53
CA ASP A 49 -4.02 -21.56 -5.06
C ASP A 49 -4.48 -22.58 -4.03
N ARG A 50 -3.74 -23.69 -3.93
CA ARG A 50 -4.04 -24.78 -3.01
C ARG A 50 -2.81 -25.21 -2.24
N GLU A 51 -3.02 -25.43 -0.95
CA GLU A 51 -2.01 -25.99 -0.06
C GLU A 51 -2.60 -27.15 0.72
N ASN A 52 -1.97 -28.33 0.65
CA ASN A 52 -2.34 -29.47 1.47
C ASN A 52 -1.30 -29.68 2.57
N ARG A 53 -1.78 -29.90 3.80
CA ARG A 53 -0.94 -30.20 4.97
C ARG A 53 -1.47 -31.44 5.69
N ALA A 54 -0.56 -32.32 6.09
CA ALA A 54 -0.88 -33.41 7.01
C ALA A 54 -1.14 -32.84 8.41
N THR A 55 -2.12 -33.40 9.11
CA THR A 55 -2.37 -33.02 10.51
C THR A 55 -1.30 -33.67 11.42
N PHE A 56 -0.95 -32.99 12.50
CA PHE A 56 -0.06 -33.53 13.52
C PHE A 56 -0.69 -33.39 14.89
N GLY A 57 -0.85 -34.51 15.61
CA GLY A 57 -1.51 -34.53 16.92
C GLY A 57 -2.97 -34.04 16.89
N GLY A 58 -3.68 -34.25 15.78
CA GLY A 58 -5.04 -33.73 15.58
C GLY A 58 -5.10 -32.21 15.39
N SER A 59 -4.02 -31.58 14.91
CA SER A 59 -3.99 -30.14 14.65
C SER A 59 -3.29 -29.82 13.33
N CYS A 60 -3.68 -28.70 12.74
CA CYS A 60 -3.05 -28.14 11.54
C CYS A 60 -3.12 -26.61 11.60
N PHE A 61 -2.10 -25.93 11.07
CA PHE A 61 -2.09 -24.48 10.95
C PHE A 61 -1.85 -24.09 9.49
N PHE A 62 -2.38 -22.95 9.06
CA PHE A 62 -2.08 -22.30 7.80
C PHE A 62 -1.78 -20.82 8.04
N ASP A 63 -0.83 -20.27 7.31
CA ASP A 63 -0.65 -18.83 7.16
C ASP A 63 -0.80 -18.50 5.67
N LEU A 64 -1.92 -17.84 5.35
CA LEU A 64 -2.30 -17.55 3.98
C LEU A 64 -1.82 -16.18 3.50
N SER A 65 -1.03 -15.46 4.32
CA SER A 65 -0.55 -14.12 4.01
C SER A 65 0.18 -14.07 2.66
N PHE A 66 1.10 -15.01 2.41
CA PHE A 66 1.85 -15.10 1.15
C PHE A 66 0.95 -15.24 -0.09
N TYR A 67 -0.07 -16.12 -0.05
CA TYR A 67 -1.02 -16.25 -1.17
C TYR A 67 -1.79 -14.95 -1.36
N THR A 68 -2.29 -14.33 -0.29
CA THR A 68 -3.04 -13.08 -0.43
C THR A 68 -2.16 -11.93 -0.96
N GLN A 69 -0.87 -11.89 -0.60
CA GLN A 69 0.09 -10.89 -1.08
C GLN A 69 0.35 -11.01 -2.58
N SER A 70 0.48 -12.24 -3.12
CA SER A 70 0.82 -12.46 -4.52
C SER A 70 -0.24 -12.01 -5.51
N TYR A 71 -1.48 -11.74 -5.07
CA TYR A 71 -2.55 -11.26 -5.94
C TYR A 71 -2.57 -9.73 -6.12
N PHE A 72 -1.69 -8.98 -5.44
CA PHE A 72 -1.62 -7.52 -5.55
C PHE A 72 -0.50 -7.07 -6.50
N ASP A 73 -0.75 -7.15 -7.81
CA ASP A 73 0.24 -6.74 -8.83
C ASP A 73 -0.10 -5.39 -9.52
N GLU A 74 -1.37 -5.04 -9.67
CA GLU A 74 -1.82 -3.90 -10.48
C GLU A 74 -2.24 -2.64 -9.69
N TYR A 75 -1.62 -2.35 -8.56
CA TYR A 75 -2.12 -1.30 -7.65
C TYR A 75 -1.63 0.14 -7.96
N ARG A 76 -0.70 0.31 -8.91
CA ARG A 76 0.01 1.59 -9.15
C ARG A 76 -0.75 2.58 -10.04
N GLU A 77 -1.73 2.11 -10.80
CA GLU A 77 -2.49 2.94 -11.72
C GLU A 77 -3.70 3.56 -11.02
N VAL A 78 -3.80 4.88 -11.10
CA VAL A 78 -4.95 5.65 -10.61
C VAL A 78 -5.36 6.60 -11.72
N ASP A 79 -6.61 6.52 -12.16
CA ASP A 79 -7.16 7.47 -13.13
C ASP A 79 -7.58 8.76 -12.42
N TYR A 80 -6.69 9.75 -12.43
CA TYR A 80 -6.93 11.06 -11.84
C TYR A 80 -7.88 11.95 -12.66
N LYS A 81 -8.47 11.45 -13.76
CA LYS A 81 -9.47 12.20 -14.56
C LYS A 81 -10.90 11.72 -14.28
N SER A 82 -11.07 10.61 -13.57
CA SER A 82 -12.40 10.11 -13.24
C SER A 82 -13.15 11.10 -12.34
N THR A 83 -14.46 11.22 -12.58
CA THR A 83 -15.39 12.00 -11.74
C THR A 83 -16.16 11.11 -10.76
N HIS A 84 -15.85 9.81 -10.71
CA HIS A 84 -16.50 8.83 -9.86
C HIS A 84 -15.48 8.23 -8.87
N ALA A 85 -15.99 7.46 -7.90
CA ALA A 85 -15.11 6.66 -7.06
C ALA A 85 -14.55 5.48 -7.87
N GLU A 86 -13.24 5.36 -7.89
CA GLU A 86 -12.51 4.31 -8.59
C GLU A 86 -12.12 3.19 -7.63
N ASP A 87 -12.06 1.95 -8.13
CA ASP A 87 -11.45 0.85 -7.38
C ASP A 87 -9.97 1.16 -7.15
N SER A 88 -9.53 1.14 -5.90
CA SER A 88 -8.11 1.37 -5.59
C SER A 88 -7.20 0.23 -6.00
N LYS A 89 -7.75 -0.96 -6.27
CA LYS A 89 -7.03 -2.22 -6.46
C LYS A 89 -6.17 -2.64 -5.25
N LEU A 90 -6.28 -1.92 -4.12
CA LEU A 90 -5.60 -2.14 -2.85
C LEU A 90 -6.48 -2.91 -1.85
N GLY A 91 -7.65 -3.39 -2.27
CA GLY A 91 -8.50 -4.29 -1.51
C GLY A 91 -9.02 -5.41 -2.41
N ARG A 92 -9.06 -6.64 -1.90
CA ARG A 92 -9.56 -7.82 -2.62
C ARG A 92 -10.37 -8.72 -1.70
N LEU A 93 -11.44 -9.30 -2.24
CA LEU A 93 -12.24 -10.30 -1.54
C LEU A 93 -11.71 -11.69 -1.90
N PHE A 94 -11.30 -12.43 -0.88
CA PHE A 94 -10.87 -13.81 -1.00
C PHE A 94 -11.93 -14.76 -0.47
N SER A 95 -12.14 -15.87 -1.18
CA SER A 95 -12.90 -17.01 -0.69
C SER A 95 -11.92 -18.12 -0.31
N ILE A 96 -12.00 -18.58 0.93
CA ILE A 96 -11.14 -19.61 1.49
C ILE A 96 -12.00 -20.83 1.79
N GLU A 97 -11.58 -21.97 1.25
CA GLU A 97 -12.19 -23.28 1.47
C GLU A 97 -11.18 -24.21 2.16
N LEU A 98 -11.62 -24.89 3.20
CA LEU A 98 -10.84 -25.86 3.97
C LEU A 98 -11.50 -27.23 3.81
N ASP A 99 -10.83 -28.13 3.11
CA ASP A 99 -11.28 -29.50 2.89
C ASP A 99 -10.51 -30.46 3.80
N MET A 100 -11.23 -31.22 4.63
CA MET A 100 -10.67 -32.13 5.63
C MET A 100 -10.83 -33.59 5.18
N TYR A 101 -9.72 -34.31 5.08
CA TYR A 101 -9.66 -35.66 4.54
C TYR A 101 -9.25 -36.69 5.60
N ASN A 102 -9.80 -37.90 5.49
CA ASN A 102 -9.41 -39.04 6.32
C ASN A 102 -8.21 -39.81 5.76
N GLU A 103 -7.83 -40.89 6.44
CA GLU A 103 -6.70 -41.76 6.08
C GLU A 103 -6.82 -42.36 4.67
N SER A 104 -8.05 -42.60 4.20
CA SER A 104 -8.31 -43.12 2.85
C SER A 104 -8.28 -42.03 1.76
N GLY A 105 -8.05 -40.77 2.12
CA GLY A 105 -8.09 -39.63 1.19
C GLY A 105 -9.51 -39.20 0.80
N THR A 106 -10.53 -39.68 1.52
CA THR A 106 -11.93 -39.28 1.28
C THR A 106 -12.22 -37.99 2.03
N LEU A 107 -12.91 -37.05 1.36
CA LEU A 107 -13.40 -35.82 1.98
C LEU A 107 -14.44 -36.18 3.05
N GLU A 108 -14.18 -35.80 4.29
CA GLU A 108 -15.13 -35.98 5.40
C GLU A 108 -15.89 -34.71 5.72
N ASN A 109 -15.22 -33.55 5.63
CA ASN A 109 -15.82 -32.29 5.99
C ASN A 109 -15.22 -31.12 5.18
N SER A 110 -15.98 -30.05 5.06
CA SER A 110 -15.49 -28.81 4.44
C SER A 110 -16.02 -27.57 5.16
N PHE A 111 -15.21 -26.52 5.15
CA PHE A 111 -15.55 -25.23 5.73
C PHE A 111 -15.14 -24.11 4.79
N GLN A 112 -16.06 -23.18 4.49
CA GLN A 112 -15.79 -22.06 3.62
C GLN A 112 -16.10 -20.73 4.32
N PHE A 113 -15.26 -19.73 4.07
CA PHE A 113 -15.52 -18.37 4.49
C PHE A 113 -14.92 -17.35 3.51
N ASN A 114 -15.41 -16.12 3.57
CA ASN A 114 -14.84 -15.00 2.84
C ASN A 114 -14.10 -14.06 3.80
N VAL A 115 -13.02 -13.47 3.28
CA VAL A 115 -12.23 -12.43 3.95
C VAL A 115 -11.84 -11.35 2.94
N PHE A 116 -12.06 -10.09 3.31
CA PHE A 116 -11.61 -8.94 2.53
C PHE A 116 -10.21 -8.54 3.00
N ILE A 117 -9.21 -8.61 2.13
CA ILE A 117 -7.83 -8.31 2.46
C ILE A 117 -7.42 -7.00 1.80
N LEU A 118 -6.78 -6.13 2.57
CA LEU A 118 -6.20 -4.86 2.11
C LEU A 118 -4.70 -5.00 1.93
N TRP A 119 -4.15 -4.30 0.94
CA TRP A 119 -2.71 -4.16 0.77
C TRP A 119 -2.16 -3.23 1.85
N GLY A 120 -1.73 -3.78 2.99
CA GLY A 120 -1.34 -2.96 4.12
C GLY A 120 -0.83 -3.78 5.29
N ALA A 121 -0.42 -3.08 6.35
CA ALA A 121 0.19 -3.66 7.54
C ALA A 121 -0.26 -2.90 8.79
N SER A 122 -1.46 -3.14 9.32
CA SER A 122 -2.00 -2.36 10.44
C SER A 122 -1.35 -2.71 11.79
N LYS A 123 -1.18 -1.71 12.67
CA LYS A 123 -0.66 -1.90 14.04
C LYS A 123 -1.78 -2.09 15.04
N VAL A 124 -1.46 -2.78 16.13
CA VAL A 124 -2.24 -2.73 17.38
C VAL A 124 -2.44 -1.27 17.85
N GLY A 125 -3.70 -0.91 18.08
CA GLY A 125 -4.15 0.40 18.56
C GLY A 125 -4.42 1.42 17.45
N GLU A 126 -4.13 1.12 16.19
CA GLU A 126 -4.45 2.03 15.09
C GLU A 126 -5.93 1.96 14.71
N GLN A 127 -6.52 3.12 14.47
CA GLN A 127 -7.89 3.23 13.95
C GLN A 127 -7.84 3.19 12.42
N TYR A 128 -8.38 2.14 11.83
CA TYR A 128 -8.53 2.03 10.37
C TYR A 128 -9.72 2.87 9.88
N ASN A 129 -9.57 3.46 8.68
CA ASN A 129 -10.63 4.22 8.00
C ASN A 129 -11.25 5.33 8.85
N GLY A 130 -10.45 5.94 9.74
CA GLY A 130 -10.90 7.02 10.62
C GLY A 130 -10.99 8.38 9.91
N SER A 131 -11.68 9.32 10.57
CA SER A 131 -11.74 10.71 10.13
C SER A 131 -10.35 11.34 10.16
N ARG A 132 -10.02 12.11 9.12
CA ARG A 132 -8.69 12.70 8.95
C ARG A 132 -8.71 13.98 8.14
N VAL A 133 -7.66 14.78 8.32
CA VAL A 133 -7.44 16.01 7.56
C VAL A 133 -6.25 15.78 6.63
N LEU A 134 -6.42 16.09 5.36
CA LEU A 134 -5.42 15.97 4.32
C LEU A 134 -5.19 17.35 3.68
N THR A 135 -4.01 17.55 3.10
CA THR A 135 -3.74 18.72 2.26
C THR A 135 -3.91 18.31 0.80
N TRP A 136 -4.80 19.00 0.09
CA TRP A 136 -5.03 18.81 -1.33
C TRP A 136 -4.25 19.86 -2.13
N PHE A 137 -3.18 19.42 -2.77
CA PHE A 137 -2.37 20.23 -3.66
C PHE A 137 -3.04 20.32 -5.03
N LYS A 138 -3.79 21.40 -5.28
CA LYS A 138 -4.74 21.52 -6.40
C LYS A 138 -4.10 21.37 -7.78
N ASN A 139 -2.81 21.71 -7.90
CA ASN A 139 -2.05 21.64 -9.15
C ASN A 139 -1.52 20.23 -9.48
N TYR A 140 -1.71 19.27 -8.58
CA TYR A 140 -1.13 17.93 -8.67
C TYR A 140 -2.21 16.83 -8.67
N PRO A 141 -1.91 15.64 -9.22
CA PRO A 141 -2.84 14.52 -9.19
C PRO A 141 -3.12 14.10 -7.74
N PHE A 142 -4.39 13.93 -7.39
CA PHE A 142 -4.79 13.67 -6.01
C PHE A 142 -6.00 12.74 -5.94
N SER A 143 -5.96 11.80 -5.00
CA SER A 143 -7.08 10.94 -4.65
C SER A 143 -7.22 10.82 -3.13
N VAL A 144 -8.42 10.49 -2.68
CA VAL A 144 -8.71 10.20 -1.29
C VAL A 144 -9.10 8.74 -1.15
N GLY A 145 -8.27 7.96 -0.46
CA GLY A 145 -8.60 6.58 -0.12
C GLY A 145 -9.75 6.49 0.88
N LEU A 146 -10.73 5.63 0.65
CA LEU A 146 -11.84 5.41 1.59
C LEU A 146 -12.29 3.96 1.50
N TYR A 147 -12.42 3.29 2.63
CA TYR A 147 -13.04 1.97 2.66
C TYR A 147 -14.54 2.07 2.91
N SER A 148 -15.31 1.28 2.16
CA SER A 148 -16.73 1.06 2.40
C SER A 148 -16.98 -0.44 2.51
N ALA A 149 -17.77 -0.85 3.49
CA ALA A 149 -18.17 -2.24 3.70
C ALA A 149 -19.39 -2.63 2.84
N THR A 150 -20.10 -1.65 2.29
CA THR A 150 -21.31 -1.87 1.49
C THR A 150 -21.51 -0.73 0.48
N SER A 151 -22.51 -0.84 -0.38
CA SER A 151 -22.87 0.26 -1.27
C SER A 151 -23.37 1.46 -0.46
N GLY A 152 -23.02 2.67 -0.91
CA GLY A 152 -23.31 3.87 -0.15
C GLY A 152 -23.04 5.14 -0.94
N ASN A 153 -23.41 6.26 -0.34
CA ASN A 153 -23.20 7.59 -0.92
C ASN A 153 -22.31 8.40 0.00
N VAL A 154 -21.17 8.85 -0.52
CA VAL A 154 -20.30 9.82 0.15
C VAL A 154 -20.88 11.19 -0.10
N LYS A 155 -21.29 11.88 0.97
CA LYS A 155 -21.71 13.27 0.88
C LYS A 155 -20.48 14.14 0.64
N VAL A 156 -20.59 15.06 -0.31
CA VAL A 156 -19.52 15.98 -0.67
C VAL A 156 -19.95 17.40 -0.29
N THR A 157 -19.10 18.10 0.44
CA THR A 157 -19.29 19.51 0.76
C THR A 157 -18.09 20.29 0.25
N ILE A 158 -18.33 21.30 -0.59
CA ILE A 158 -17.31 22.15 -1.20
C ILE A 158 -17.48 23.55 -0.60
N ASP A 159 -16.48 24.05 0.12
CA ASP A 159 -16.51 25.37 0.77
C ASP A 159 -17.80 25.65 1.57
N GLY A 160 -18.31 24.62 2.25
CA GLY A 160 -19.54 24.69 3.07
C GLY A 160 -20.85 24.49 2.30
N SER A 161 -20.81 24.37 0.97
CA SER A 161 -21.99 24.09 0.13
C SER A 161 -22.07 22.60 -0.22
N GLU A 162 -23.26 22.00 -0.11
CA GLU A 162 -23.46 20.60 -0.51
C GLU A 162 -23.35 20.45 -2.04
N SER A 163 -22.65 19.39 -2.47
CA SER A 163 -22.52 18.99 -3.87
C SER A 163 -23.16 17.61 -4.08
N SER A 164 -23.23 17.19 -5.34
CA SER A 164 -23.71 15.86 -5.70
C SER A 164 -22.91 14.77 -4.96
N PRO A 165 -23.58 13.78 -4.35
CA PRO A 165 -22.88 12.71 -3.65
C PRO A 165 -22.15 11.78 -4.64
N ILE A 166 -21.09 11.15 -4.15
CA ILE A 166 -20.33 10.14 -4.90
C ILE A 166 -20.82 8.76 -4.47
N ALA A 167 -21.31 7.97 -5.42
CA ALA A 167 -21.79 6.62 -5.18
C ALA A 167 -20.63 5.61 -5.09
N LEU A 168 -20.73 4.68 -4.14
CA LEU A 168 -19.83 3.54 -3.95
C LEU A 168 -20.58 2.24 -4.24
N SER A 169 -20.03 1.37 -5.08
CA SER A 169 -20.73 0.20 -5.62
C SER A 169 -20.45 -1.11 -4.87
N GLY A 170 -20.28 -1.04 -3.54
CA GLY A 170 -20.16 -2.22 -2.68
C GLY A 170 -19.00 -2.16 -1.69
N GLN A 171 -18.62 -3.33 -1.19
CA GLN A 171 -17.46 -3.48 -0.33
C GLN A 171 -16.18 -3.29 -1.15
N ASN A 172 -15.45 -2.20 -0.91
CA ASN A 172 -14.12 -2.02 -1.49
C ASN A 172 -13.30 -0.93 -0.77
N ALA A 173 -12.00 -0.90 -1.05
CA ALA A 173 -11.16 0.29 -0.89
C ALA A 173 -11.27 1.15 -2.15
N TRP A 174 -11.80 2.36 -1.99
CA TRP A 174 -12.11 3.30 -3.06
C TRP A 174 -11.09 4.43 -3.12
N ASN A 175 -10.78 4.90 -4.32
CA ASN A 175 -10.12 6.16 -4.59
C ASN A 175 -11.18 7.19 -5.01
N ILE A 176 -11.42 8.20 -4.18
CA ILE A 176 -12.24 9.34 -4.54
C ILE A 176 -11.35 10.38 -5.23
N ILE A 177 -11.59 10.64 -6.50
CA ILE A 177 -10.80 11.57 -7.31
C ILE A 177 -11.41 12.98 -7.20
N LEU A 178 -10.56 13.99 -7.05
CA LEU A 178 -10.99 15.40 -6.89
C LEU A 178 -11.05 16.15 -8.23
N ALA A 179 -10.99 15.44 -9.36
CA ALA A 179 -11.01 16.04 -10.69
C ALA A 179 -12.33 16.74 -10.96
N GLY A 180 -12.26 17.97 -11.47
CA GLY A 180 -13.43 18.79 -11.77
C GLY A 180 -14.08 19.43 -10.54
N ILE A 181 -13.54 19.22 -9.33
CA ILE A 181 -13.95 19.97 -8.14
C ILE A 181 -13.19 21.30 -8.11
N ASP A 182 -13.92 22.39 -7.95
CA ASP A 182 -13.35 23.71 -7.74
C ASP A 182 -13.66 24.20 -6.33
N ALA A 183 -12.67 24.12 -5.44
CA ALA A 183 -12.76 24.63 -4.07
C ALA A 183 -11.65 25.67 -3.82
N SER A 184 -11.94 26.59 -2.92
CA SER A 184 -11.03 27.66 -2.48
C SER A 184 -10.47 27.44 -1.08
N ASP A 185 -11.24 26.85 -0.16
CA ASP A 185 -10.82 26.59 1.23
C ASP A 185 -10.69 25.08 1.50
N ARG A 186 -11.78 24.33 1.31
CA ARG A 186 -11.79 22.90 1.65
C ARG A 186 -12.85 22.10 0.89
N VAL A 187 -12.57 20.81 0.77
CA VAL A 187 -13.54 19.79 0.34
C VAL A 187 -13.70 18.77 1.47
N GLU A 188 -14.93 18.46 1.83
CA GLU A 188 -15.24 17.49 2.87
C GLU A 188 -16.00 16.29 2.25
N PHE A 189 -15.49 15.10 2.53
CA PHE A 189 -16.12 13.83 2.18
C PHE A 189 -16.65 13.19 3.45
N TYR A 190 -17.95 12.92 3.49
CA TYR A 190 -18.60 12.27 4.61
C TYR A 190 -19.30 10.98 4.18
N LEU A 191 -18.76 9.84 4.61
CA LEU A 191 -19.43 8.55 4.50
C LEU A 191 -20.30 8.38 5.76
N PRO A 192 -21.64 8.39 5.65
CA PRO A 192 -22.50 8.14 6.79
C PRO A 192 -22.31 6.72 7.28
N GLY A 193 -22.14 6.57 8.59
CA GLY A 193 -22.05 5.25 9.19
C GLY A 193 -23.42 4.60 9.37
N SER A 194 -23.47 3.27 9.31
CA SER A 194 -24.65 2.50 9.72
C SER A 194 -24.42 1.95 11.12
N ASN A 195 -25.09 2.54 12.11
CA ASN A 195 -25.09 2.23 13.55
C ASN A 195 -23.87 1.43 14.10
N THR A 196 -22.86 2.20 14.53
CA THR A 196 -21.90 1.93 15.62
C THR A 196 -21.19 0.56 15.62
N ALA A 197 -19.95 0.55 15.14
CA ALA A 197 -18.83 0.57 16.07
C ALA A 197 -17.58 1.14 15.40
N ALA A 198 -16.78 1.86 16.18
CA ALA A 198 -15.43 2.22 15.76
C ALA A 198 -14.56 0.99 15.96
N SER A 199 -13.93 0.50 14.90
CA SER A 199 -12.98 -0.58 15.07
C SER A 199 -11.62 0.00 15.41
N VAL A 200 -11.35 -0.05 16.72
CA VAL A 200 -10.03 0.15 17.29
C VAL A 200 -9.52 -1.25 17.60
N PHE A 201 -8.28 -1.55 17.23
CA PHE A 201 -7.65 -2.80 17.67
C PHE A 201 -7.69 -2.80 19.21
N ASP A 202 -8.38 -3.76 19.82
CA ASP A 202 -8.32 -3.90 21.28
C ASP A 202 -6.92 -4.43 21.67
N HIS A 203 -6.52 -4.29 22.93
CA HIS A 203 -5.18 -4.71 23.39
C HIS A 203 -4.99 -6.24 23.41
N THR A 204 -5.96 -7.01 22.94
CA THR A 204 -5.85 -8.45 22.76
C THR A 204 -5.26 -8.66 21.37
N PHE A 205 -4.20 -9.46 21.27
CA PHE A 205 -3.55 -9.82 20.01
C PHE A 205 -4.42 -10.80 19.23
N ASP A 206 -5.69 -10.44 19.02
CA ASP A 206 -6.62 -11.20 18.21
C ASP A 206 -6.44 -10.76 16.76
N PHE A 207 -5.92 -11.66 15.93
CA PHE A 207 -5.14 -11.35 14.72
C PHE A 207 -5.93 -10.71 13.56
N THR A 208 -7.19 -10.28 13.75
CA THR A 208 -8.04 -9.68 12.72
C THR A 208 -9.14 -8.76 13.28
N PHE A 209 -9.69 -7.91 12.41
CA PHE A 209 -10.61 -6.81 12.72
C PHE A 209 -12.07 -7.28 12.86
N ARG A 210 -12.80 -6.91 13.92
CA ARG A 210 -14.24 -7.23 14.02
C ARG A 210 -15.02 -6.54 12.90
N GLY A 211 -15.68 -7.34 12.06
CA GLY A 211 -16.46 -6.87 10.93
C GLY A 211 -17.56 -5.90 11.36
N LEU A 212 -17.50 -4.68 10.87
CA LEU A 212 -18.47 -3.64 11.15
C LEU A 212 -18.93 -2.96 9.87
N LEU A 213 -20.21 -2.60 9.91
CA LEU A 213 -20.90 -1.68 9.03
C LEU A 213 -20.09 -0.40 8.79
N ASN A 214 -20.42 0.37 7.75
CA ASN A 214 -19.73 1.62 7.45
C ASN A 214 -19.56 2.45 8.73
N MET A 215 -18.31 2.80 9.05
CA MET A 215 -18.02 3.76 10.10
C MET A 215 -18.28 5.17 9.57
N ALA A 216 -18.91 6.01 10.39
CA ALA A 216 -19.06 7.42 10.05
C ALA A 216 -17.67 8.04 9.93
N THR A 217 -17.29 8.39 8.69
CA THR A 217 -15.93 8.83 8.36
C THR A 217 -16.03 10.19 7.70
N LYS A 218 -15.31 11.18 8.25
CA LYS A 218 -15.18 12.51 7.66
C LYS A 218 -13.74 12.74 7.24
N ILE A 219 -13.52 12.95 5.95
CA ILE A 219 -12.22 13.32 5.39
C ILE A 219 -12.30 14.78 4.96
N THR A 220 -11.43 15.62 5.51
CA THR A 220 -11.37 17.05 5.17
C THR A 220 -10.10 17.30 4.37
N CYS A 221 -10.24 17.75 3.13
CA CYS A 221 -9.13 18.13 2.27
C CYS A 221 -9.00 19.65 2.28
N LYS A 222 -7.95 20.19 2.89
CA LYS A 222 -7.62 21.62 2.87
C LYS A 222 -6.93 21.95 1.56
N VAL A 223 -7.38 23.00 0.88
CA VAL A 223 -6.80 23.40 -0.42
C VAL A 223 -5.44 24.05 -0.20
N ASP A 224 -4.46 23.60 -0.97
CA ASP A 224 -3.15 24.23 -1.11
C ASP A 224 -2.87 24.48 -2.60
N ASN A 225 -2.50 25.71 -2.94
CA ASN A 225 -2.27 26.16 -4.32
C ASN A 225 -0.78 26.24 -4.69
N SER A 226 0.10 25.69 -3.84
CA SER A 226 1.53 25.61 -4.15
C SER A 226 1.77 24.88 -5.46
N ASP A 227 2.74 25.35 -6.22
CA ASP A 227 3.04 24.90 -7.59
C ASP A 227 4.48 24.43 -7.76
N CYS A 228 5.31 24.52 -6.72
CA CYS A 228 6.72 24.13 -6.75
C CYS A 228 7.10 23.20 -5.59
N GLY A 229 8.03 22.28 -5.86
CA GLY A 229 8.53 21.30 -4.91
C GLY A 229 8.63 19.89 -5.48
N ILE A 230 8.92 18.93 -4.61
CA ILE A 230 8.96 17.51 -4.94
C ILE A 230 7.66 16.87 -4.47
N TYR A 231 6.82 16.48 -5.42
CA TYR A 231 5.54 15.84 -5.13
C TYR A 231 5.70 14.32 -5.07
N LEU A 232 5.41 13.76 -3.90
CA LEU A 232 5.51 12.33 -3.64
C LEU A 232 4.13 11.76 -3.34
N ARG A 233 3.93 10.51 -3.74
CA ARG A 233 2.84 9.66 -3.27
C ARG A 233 3.39 8.38 -2.67
N TRP A 234 2.67 7.82 -1.71
CA TRP A 234 2.99 6.52 -1.13
C TRP A 234 1.72 5.81 -0.70
N ILE A 235 1.81 4.51 -0.47
CA ILE A 235 0.70 3.75 0.11
C ILE A 235 0.95 3.64 1.61
N ASN A 236 -0.02 4.10 2.40
CA ASN A 236 0.11 3.97 3.85
C ASN A 236 -0.12 2.52 4.32
N ARG A 237 0.12 2.31 5.62
CA ARG A 237 -0.11 1.01 6.28
C ARG A 237 -1.55 0.52 6.23
N HIS A 238 -2.50 1.38 5.87
CA HIS A 238 -3.92 1.06 5.74
C HIS A 238 -4.30 0.68 4.29
N GLY A 239 -3.36 0.71 3.34
CA GLY A 239 -3.65 0.42 1.94
C GLY A 239 -4.35 1.55 1.20
N MET A 240 -3.99 2.80 1.51
CA MET A 240 -4.53 3.99 0.86
C MET A 240 -3.41 4.86 0.30
N TRP A 241 -3.63 5.41 -0.88
CA TRP A 241 -2.74 6.42 -1.46
C TRP A 241 -2.74 7.69 -0.60
N CYS A 242 -1.54 8.16 -0.32
CA CYS A 242 -1.23 9.38 0.41
C CYS A 242 -0.32 10.26 -0.44
N TYR A 243 -0.39 11.57 -0.26
CA TYR A 243 0.26 12.54 -1.12
C TYR A 243 0.85 13.68 -0.29
N TRP A 244 2.00 14.21 -0.72
CA TRP A 244 2.56 15.43 -0.15
C TRP A 244 3.49 16.16 -1.13
N LEU A 245 3.47 17.48 -1.07
CA LEU A 245 4.43 18.35 -1.77
C LEU A 245 5.49 18.82 -0.79
N PHE A 246 6.73 18.37 -0.99
CA PHE A 246 7.88 18.76 -0.17
C PHE A 246 8.65 19.92 -0.79
N MET A 247 9.26 20.74 0.04
CA MET A 247 10.28 21.69 -0.41
C MET A 247 11.56 20.94 -0.75
N GLN A 248 12.20 21.33 -1.85
CA GLN A 248 13.42 20.72 -2.36
C GLN A 248 14.66 21.36 -1.68
N GLY A 249 15.57 20.53 -1.17
CA GLY A 249 16.94 20.96 -0.82
C GLY A 249 17.92 20.77 -1.98
N ASP A 250 19.21 21.06 -1.75
CA ASP A 250 20.23 20.89 -2.80
C ASP A 250 20.44 19.42 -3.16
N GLU A 251 20.32 19.09 -4.45
CA GLU A 251 20.52 17.73 -4.97
C GLU A 251 21.99 17.31 -4.87
N THR A 252 22.22 16.06 -4.46
CA THR A 252 23.57 15.49 -4.34
C THR A 252 23.67 14.19 -5.14
N SER A 253 24.67 14.10 -6.02
CA SER A 253 24.91 12.90 -6.84
C SER A 253 26.26 12.29 -6.48
N GLN A 254 26.26 10.97 -6.22
CA GLN A 254 27.47 10.21 -5.96
C GLN A 254 27.71 9.23 -7.10
N VAL A 255 28.89 9.31 -7.72
CA VAL A 255 29.33 8.37 -8.75
C VAL A 255 30.30 7.37 -8.12
N SER A 256 29.95 6.09 -8.15
CA SER A 256 30.78 4.99 -7.69
C SER A 256 31.35 4.18 -8.87
N ASN A 257 32.50 3.55 -8.67
CA ASN A 257 33.15 2.72 -9.69
C ASN A 257 32.80 1.25 -9.40
N ASP A 258 32.03 0.63 -10.29
CA ASP A 258 31.56 -0.77 -10.19
C ASP A 258 32.57 -1.75 -10.82
N GLY A 259 33.85 -1.46 -10.62
CA GLY A 259 34.96 -2.29 -11.07
C GLY A 259 35.42 -2.06 -12.52
N GLU A 260 36.51 -2.77 -12.85
CA GLU A 260 37.11 -2.78 -14.18
C GLU A 260 37.01 -4.18 -14.77
N PHE A 261 36.65 -4.28 -16.05
CA PHE A 261 36.77 -5.53 -16.80
C PHE A 261 37.63 -5.34 -18.04
N ILE A 262 38.33 -6.43 -18.41
CA ILE A 262 39.18 -6.49 -19.59
C ILE A 262 38.49 -7.38 -20.62
N ARG A 263 38.05 -6.82 -21.75
CA ARG A 263 37.72 -7.63 -22.94
C ARG A 263 38.99 -7.83 -23.75
N ASN A 264 39.45 -9.07 -23.87
CA ASN A 264 40.59 -9.41 -24.70
C ASN A 264 40.20 -9.47 -26.19
N ASN A 265 39.86 -8.32 -26.77
CA ASN A 265 39.79 -8.16 -28.22
C ASN A 265 41.12 -7.56 -28.67
N MET A 266 42.04 -8.41 -29.15
CA MET A 266 43.38 -8.05 -29.65
C MET A 266 43.41 -6.99 -30.79
N GLN A 267 42.27 -6.43 -31.20
CA GLN A 267 42.15 -5.43 -32.26
C GLN A 267 42.34 -3.98 -31.77
N ASP A 268 42.20 -3.70 -30.47
CA ASP A 268 42.31 -2.33 -29.91
C ASP A 268 43.74 -1.97 -29.43
N TYR A 269 44.71 -2.87 -29.60
CA TYR A 269 46.09 -2.63 -29.15
C TYR A 269 46.87 -1.82 -30.20
N SER A 270 46.88 -0.49 -30.04
CA SER A 270 47.65 0.44 -30.88
C SER A 270 48.73 1.15 -30.05
N TYR A 271 50.00 1.01 -30.47
CA TYR A 271 51.15 1.68 -29.86
C TYR A 271 51.62 2.82 -30.78
N LYS A 272 50.99 3.99 -30.68
CA LYS A 272 51.40 5.20 -31.41
C LYS A 272 51.63 6.34 -30.43
N ASN A 273 52.85 6.89 -30.43
CA ASN A 273 53.26 8.07 -29.65
C ASN A 273 53.10 7.98 -28.12
N GLY A 274 53.38 6.83 -27.50
CA GLY A 274 53.37 6.68 -26.04
C GLY A 274 51.99 6.83 -25.37
N TYR A 275 50.92 7.00 -26.15
CA TYR A 275 49.54 7.05 -25.69
C TYR A 275 48.95 5.63 -25.68
N HIS A 276 48.69 5.10 -24.48
CA HIS A 276 48.02 3.82 -24.27
C HIS A 276 46.49 3.98 -24.43
N GLY A 277 46.03 4.22 -25.65
CA GLY A 277 44.61 4.44 -25.96
C GLY A 277 43.68 3.23 -25.79
N GLY A 278 44.20 2.05 -25.45
CA GLY A 278 43.43 0.81 -25.41
C GLY A 278 44.14 -0.32 -24.67
N SER A 279 44.21 -0.25 -23.33
CA SER A 279 44.60 -1.43 -22.53
C SER A 279 43.45 -2.45 -22.39
N GLY A 280 42.34 -2.25 -23.08
CA GLY A 280 41.11 -3.03 -22.91
C GLY A 280 40.45 -2.86 -21.54
N ARG A 281 41.01 -2.00 -20.66
CA ARG A 281 40.46 -1.67 -19.34
C ARG A 281 39.31 -0.71 -19.53
N LYS A 282 38.12 -1.18 -19.22
CA LYS A 282 36.91 -0.38 -19.28
C LYS A 282 36.31 -0.31 -17.88
N GLN A 283 35.93 0.90 -17.49
CA GLN A 283 35.38 1.19 -16.17
C GLN A 283 33.86 1.12 -16.23
N ARG A 284 33.27 0.42 -15.27
CA ARG A 284 31.83 0.50 -15.02
C ARG A 284 31.60 1.58 -13.99
N LYS A 285 30.70 2.50 -14.27
CA LYS A 285 30.29 3.53 -13.32
C LYS A 285 28.82 3.35 -13.01
N MET A 286 28.48 3.56 -11.76
CA MET A 286 27.11 3.63 -11.29
C MET A 286 26.92 5.01 -10.65
N GLU A 287 25.77 5.63 -10.91
CA GLU A 287 25.40 6.92 -10.34
C GLU A 287 24.18 6.72 -9.45
N GLU A 288 24.32 7.15 -8.20
CA GLU A 288 23.25 7.22 -7.21
C GLU A 288 22.99 8.68 -6.88
N THR A 289 21.75 9.13 -7.12
CA THR A 289 21.33 10.50 -6.86
C THR A 289 20.42 10.54 -5.63
N THR A 290 20.80 11.38 -4.67
CA THR A 290 20.04 11.62 -3.45
C THR A 290 19.49 13.05 -3.44
N LEU A 291 18.20 13.14 -3.20
CA LEU A 291 17.43 14.39 -3.18
C LEU A 291 16.90 14.65 -1.76
N PRO A 292 17.46 15.61 -1.01
CA PRO A 292 16.92 15.99 0.29
C PRO A 292 15.60 16.74 0.12
N VAL A 293 14.61 16.35 0.92
CA VAL A 293 13.26 16.94 0.93
C VAL A 293 12.87 17.36 2.34
N CYS A 294 12.14 18.47 2.46
CA CYS A 294 11.70 19.02 3.75
C CYS A 294 10.24 19.48 3.70
N ALA A 295 9.49 19.21 4.77
CA ALA A 295 8.19 19.81 5.06
C ALA A 295 8.32 20.65 6.34
N PRO A 296 8.40 21.99 6.23
CA PRO A 296 8.69 22.84 7.37
C PRO A 296 7.45 23.13 8.22
N LEU A 297 7.67 23.40 9.51
CA LEU A 297 6.68 23.90 10.47
C LEU A 297 5.37 23.10 10.49
N ILE A 298 5.47 21.77 10.45
CA ILE A 298 4.32 20.88 10.52
C ILE A 298 3.96 20.54 11.97
N ASP A 299 2.68 20.26 12.21
CA ASP A 299 2.22 19.81 13.52
C ASP A 299 2.55 18.32 13.76
N SER A 300 2.31 17.88 15.00
CA SER A 300 2.58 16.51 15.43
C SER A 300 1.79 15.44 14.66
N ILE A 301 0.59 15.78 14.16
CA ILE A 301 -0.29 14.84 13.43
C ILE A 301 0.18 14.69 11.99
N THR A 302 0.48 15.81 11.32
CA THR A 302 1.07 15.81 9.98
C THR A 302 2.44 15.14 9.99
N TYR A 303 3.24 15.32 11.04
CA TYR A 303 4.50 14.57 11.18
C TYR A 303 4.28 13.05 11.16
N ASP A 304 3.32 12.54 11.94
CA ASP A 304 3.00 11.11 11.94
C ASP A 304 2.44 10.62 10.60
N PHE A 305 1.75 11.49 9.86
CA PHE A 305 1.30 11.22 8.50
C PHE A 305 2.48 11.11 7.52
N LEU A 306 3.41 12.06 7.52
CA LEU A 306 4.58 12.04 6.63
C LEU A 306 5.55 10.91 6.98
N TYR A 307 5.67 10.55 8.25
CA TYR A 307 6.48 9.41 8.68
C TYR A 307 6.02 8.09 8.05
N GLN A 308 4.74 7.96 7.66
CA GLN A 308 4.25 6.77 6.95
C GLN A 308 4.97 6.56 5.61
N MET A 309 5.44 7.62 4.97
CA MET A 309 6.24 7.56 3.73
C MET A 309 7.54 6.79 3.98
N ALA A 310 8.23 7.04 5.10
CA ALA A 310 9.47 6.36 5.44
C ALA A 310 9.28 4.87 5.74
N THR A 311 8.08 4.46 6.15
CA THR A 311 7.73 3.05 6.40
C THR A 311 7.06 2.37 5.20
N SER A 312 6.76 3.11 4.14
CA SER A 312 6.06 2.57 2.98
C SER A 312 7.03 1.81 2.07
N PRO A 313 6.70 0.59 1.64
CA PRO A 313 7.48 -0.11 0.63
C PRO A 313 7.23 0.43 -0.80
N VAL A 314 6.24 1.31 -0.99
CA VAL A 314 5.92 1.93 -2.28
C VAL A 314 5.88 3.44 -2.10
N VAL A 315 6.86 4.11 -2.72
CA VAL A 315 6.91 5.57 -2.82
C VAL A 315 7.19 5.92 -4.27
N ASP A 316 6.39 6.82 -4.83
CA ASP A 316 6.55 7.30 -6.19
C ASP A 316 6.69 8.83 -6.19
N MET A 317 7.59 9.34 -7.02
CA MET A 317 7.79 10.76 -7.30
C MET A 317 7.08 11.15 -8.60
N PHE A 318 6.40 12.29 -8.59
CA PHE A 318 5.72 12.82 -9.76
C PHE A 318 6.70 13.42 -10.76
N MET A 319 6.56 13.01 -12.03
CA MET A 319 7.46 13.42 -13.13
C MET A 319 6.76 14.35 -14.14
N GLY A 320 5.60 14.89 -13.79
CA GLY A 320 4.74 15.66 -14.69
C GLY A 320 3.70 14.81 -15.39
N TYR A 321 3.00 15.43 -16.34
CA TYR A 321 1.99 14.76 -17.16
C TYR A 321 2.58 14.28 -18.48
N ASP A 322 2.07 13.17 -19.01
CA ASP A 322 2.36 12.73 -20.38
C ASP A 322 1.62 13.60 -21.42
N ASP A 323 1.88 13.36 -22.71
CA ASP A 323 1.23 14.08 -23.81
C ASP A 323 -0.30 13.90 -23.83
N ASN A 324 -0.82 12.85 -23.19
CA ASN A 324 -2.25 12.56 -23.04
C ASN A 324 -2.83 13.17 -21.75
N GLY A 325 -2.04 13.87 -20.94
CA GLY A 325 -2.43 14.44 -19.66
C GLY A 325 -2.55 13.43 -18.51
N ASN A 326 -1.97 12.24 -18.62
CA ASN A 326 -1.90 11.26 -17.54
C ASN A 326 -0.70 11.54 -16.65
N ALA A 327 -0.87 11.36 -15.35
CA ALA A 327 0.20 11.57 -14.38
C ALA A 327 1.32 10.52 -14.55
N ARG A 328 2.56 10.97 -14.71
CA ARG A 328 3.74 10.11 -14.75
C ARG A 328 4.39 10.02 -13.38
N TRP A 329 4.75 8.81 -13.00
CA TRP A 329 5.30 8.49 -11.70
C TRP A 329 6.60 7.72 -11.86
N MET A 330 7.57 8.00 -11.01
CA MET A 330 8.84 7.28 -10.91
C MET A 330 8.94 6.66 -9.52
N ALA A 331 9.16 5.35 -9.45
CA ALA A 331 9.41 4.71 -8.17
C ALA A 331 10.72 5.24 -7.57
N VAL A 332 10.69 5.62 -6.30
CA VAL A 332 11.85 6.14 -5.56
C VAL A 332 11.95 5.44 -4.21
N ASN A 333 13.14 5.41 -3.62
CA ASN A 333 13.33 4.89 -2.27
C ASN A 333 13.48 6.05 -1.28
N VAL A 334 13.08 5.82 -0.03
CA VAL A 334 13.36 6.75 1.07
C VAL A 334 14.56 6.21 1.85
N SER A 335 15.54 7.06 2.12
CA SER A 335 16.74 6.66 2.86
C SER A 335 16.37 6.12 4.26
N VAL A 336 16.97 4.99 4.63
CA VAL A 336 16.85 4.47 6.00
C VAL A 336 17.58 5.41 6.96
N GLY A 337 16.89 5.86 8.00
CA GLY A 337 17.45 6.81 8.96
C GLY A 337 16.63 6.90 10.25
N ASN A 338 17.16 7.68 11.20
CA ASN A 338 16.46 7.98 12.44
C ASN A 338 15.58 9.22 12.24
N PHE A 339 14.25 9.05 12.33
CA PHE A 339 13.30 10.14 12.28
C PHE A 339 12.97 10.59 13.71
N VAL A 340 13.45 11.76 14.11
CA VAL A 340 13.30 12.27 15.49
C VAL A 340 12.07 13.15 15.61
N LYS A 341 10.98 12.59 16.17
CA LYS A 341 9.80 13.37 16.54
C LYS A 341 10.04 14.14 17.84
N GLN A 342 10.11 15.45 17.75
CA GLN A 342 10.23 16.35 18.90
C GLN A 342 8.86 16.58 19.57
N ARG A 343 8.87 17.07 20.83
CA ARG A 343 7.66 17.40 21.60
C ARG A 343 7.19 18.85 21.42
N VAL A 344 7.77 19.58 20.48
CA VAL A 344 7.39 20.95 20.16
C VAL A 344 6.09 20.99 19.36
N SER A 345 5.40 22.14 19.35
CA SER A 345 4.11 22.29 18.66
C SER A 345 4.23 22.21 17.14
N LEU A 346 5.33 22.73 16.59
CA LEU A 346 5.66 22.68 15.16
C LEU A 346 7.11 22.26 15.02
N GLN A 347 7.39 21.40 14.04
CA GLN A 347 8.73 20.92 13.72
C GLN A 347 8.85 20.70 12.22
N ASP A 348 10.07 20.50 11.74
CA ASP A 348 10.33 20.17 10.35
C ASP A 348 10.39 18.64 10.18
N PHE A 349 9.91 18.16 9.04
CA PHE A 349 10.11 16.78 8.62
C PHE A 349 11.10 16.75 7.45
N GLU A 350 12.22 16.08 7.65
CA GLU A 350 13.29 15.97 6.67
C GLU A 350 13.48 14.49 6.27
N ALA A 351 13.67 14.24 4.99
CA ALA A 351 13.97 12.92 4.46
C ALA A 351 14.89 13.04 3.24
N ASN A 352 15.62 11.98 2.93
CA ASN A 352 16.38 11.90 1.68
C ASN A 352 15.72 10.88 0.75
N ILE A 353 15.45 11.29 -0.48
CA ILE A 353 14.87 10.46 -1.53
C ILE A 353 16.01 9.96 -2.41
N ILE A 354 16.09 8.64 -2.60
CA ILE A 354 17.08 7.97 -3.43
C ILE A 354 16.40 7.67 -4.77
N LEU A 355 16.90 8.29 -5.84
CA LEU A 355 16.42 8.05 -7.19
C LEU A 355 16.89 6.69 -7.71
N PRO A 356 16.18 6.06 -8.67
CA PRO A 356 16.64 4.84 -9.31
C PRO A 356 18.05 4.98 -9.88
N GLU A 357 18.85 3.94 -9.70
CA GLU A 357 20.19 3.86 -10.27
C GLU A 357 20.14 4.07 -11.78
N THR A 358 20.92 5.02 -12.28
CA THR A 358 21.07 5.22 -13.71
C THR A 358 22.27 4.44 -14.20
N ASN A 359 22.03 3.47 -15.09
CA ASN A 359 23.10 2.76 -15.77
C ASN A 359 23.89 3.74 -16.64
N VAL A 360 25.10 4.07 -16.20
CA VAL A 360 26.02 4.92 -16.97
C VAL A 360 26.70 4.05 -18.05
N GLN A 361 27.11 4.67 -19.16
CA GLN A 361 27.78 3.97 -20.26
C GLN A 361 28.94 3.11 -19.72
N SER A 362 28.80 1.79 -19.88
CA SER A 362 29.90 0.84 -19.74
C SER A 362 30.39 0.52 -21.15
N LEU A 363 31.60 0.96 -21.48
CA LEU A 363 32.24 0.54 -22.74
C LEU A 363 32.71 -0.90 -22.60
#